data_AF-A0A096BIV1-F1
#
_entry.id   AF-A0A096BIV1-F1
#
_cell.length_a   1.000
_cell.length_b   1.000
_cell.length_c   1.000
_cell.angle_alpha   90.00
_cell.angle_beta   90.00
_cell.angle_gamma   90.00
#
_symmetry.space_group_name_H-M   'P 1'
#
loop_
_entity.id
_entity.type
_entity.pdbx_description
1 polymer ?
#
loop_
_entity_poly.entity_id
_entity_poly.type
_entity_poly.pdbx_seq_one_letter_code
_entity_poly.pdbx_strand_id
1 'polypeptide(L)'
;MPILKWKKGEQEALKNLSESQKSAIIPLIEIVDYNEPEVIFECLNSCFSNPVYIDTSIAAQDDRDYLALIARIFKDNSKKIFPVLYYDDFPYFAKSITEVSEQIAIRVPLPEDIDGPSYSEIFKVIKDFKSNNDTLIDVILDLNVIAKKHEANSQLRELKYVLEQFFLDSKSTKNKKYSIIIIN
;
A
#
# COMPACT_ATOMS: atom_id res chain seq x y z
N MET A 1 0.25 -11.14 -2.13
CA MET A 1 0.96 -10.04 -2.79
C MET A 1 2.44 -10.16 -2.46
N PRO A 2 3.34 -10.28 -3.45
CA PRO A 2 4.78 -10.25 -3.18
C PRO A 2 5.24 -8.82 -2.85
N ILE A 3 6.10 -8.69 -1.84
CA ILE A 3 6.79 -7.43 -1.52
C ILE A 3 8.19 -7.51 -2.11
N LEU A 4 8.55 -6.51 -2.90
CA LEU A 4 9.81 -6.48 -3.65
C LEU A 4 10.55 -5.19 -3.35
N LYS A 5 11.72 -5.32 -2.75
CA LYS A 5 12.68 -4.21 -2.65
C LYS A 5 13.18 -3.90 -4.05
N TRP A 6 13.08 -2.66 -4.49
CA TRP A 6 13.30 -2.29 -5.88
C TRP A 6 14.78 -2.22 -6.25
N LYS A 7 15.45 -3.38 -6.22
CA LYS A 7 16.84 -3.56 -6.60
C LYS A 7 16.96 -4.40 -7.87
N LYS A 8 18.17 -4.45 -8.42
CA LYS A 8 18.46 -5.13 -9.70
C LYS A 8 18.05 -6.60 -9.70
N GLY A 9 18.19 -7.32 -8.58
CA GLY A 9 17.83 -8.75 -8.51
C GLY A 9 16.33 -8.98 -8.70
N GLU A 10 15.52 -8.18 -8.01
CA GLU A 10 14.06 -8.22 -8.04
C GLU A 10 13.51 -7.75 -9.38
N GLN A 11 14.13 -6.74 -9.99
CA GLN A 11 13.83 -6.29 -11.36
C GLN A 11 14.03 -7.42 -12.37
N GLU A 12 15.17 -8.11 -12.33
CA GLU A 12 15.44 -9.26 -13.22
C GLU A 12 14.50 -10.44 -12.93
N ALA A 13 14.17 -10.69 -11.66
CA ALA A 13 13.20 -11.72 -11.30
C ALA A 13 11.81 -11.44 -11.92
N LEU A 14 11.33 -10.20 -11.83
CA LEU A 14 10.05 -9.80 -12.44
C LEU A 14 10.05 -9.89 -13.96
N LYS A 15 11.14 -9.48 -14.63
CA LYS A 15 11.28 -9.57 -16.09
C LYS A 15 11.12 -11.02 -16.58
N ASN A 16 11.68 -11.97 -15.84
CA ASN A 16 11.73 -13.38 -16.20
C ASN A 16 10.42 -14.15 -15.92
N LEU A 17 9.42 -13.52 -15.30
CA LEU A 17 8.10 -14.13 -15.13
C LEU A 17 7.41 -14.28 -16.49
N SER A 18 6.67 -15.38 -16.66
CA SER A 18 5.75 -15.53 -17.79
C SER A 18 4.58 -14.54 -17.68
N GLU A 19 3.94 -14.21 -18.80
CA GLU A 19 2.77 -13.32 -18.79
C GLU A 19 1.62 -13.86 -17.93
N SER A 20 1.46 -15.18 -17.85
CA SER A 20 0.49 -15.82 -16.94
C SER A 20 0.82 -15.58 -15.45
N GLN A 21 2.11 -15.62 -15.09
CA GLN A 21 2.57 -15.32 -13.73
C GLN A 21 2.41 -13.83 -13.41
N LYS A 22 2.78 -12.94 -14.35
CA LYS A 22 2.63 -11.49 -14.18
C LYS A 22 1.17 -11.09 -14.00
N SER A 23 0.26 -11.73 -14.73
CA SER A 23 -1.19 -11.47 -14.61
C SER A 23 -1.80 -11.96 -13.29
N ALA A 24 -1.11 -12.87 -12.60
CA ALA A 24 -1.57 -13.44 -11.33
C ALA A 24 -1.09 -12.66 -10.11
N ILE A 25 -0.22 -11.66 -10.27
CA ILE A 25 0.36 -10.89 -9.18
C ILE A 25 0.13 -9.38 -9.37
N ILE A 26 -0.03 -8.69 -8.25
CA ILE A 26 0.10 -7.23 -8.14
C ILE A 26 1.12 -7.04 -7.03
N PRO A 27 2.40 -6.75 -7.35
CA PRO A 27 3.45 -6.62 -6.34
C PRO A 27 3.33 -5.30 -5.58
N LEU A 28 3.84 -5.29 -4.35
CA LEU A 28 4.20 -4.07 -3.64
C LEU A 28 5.69 -3.83 -3.83
N ILE A 29 6.02 -2.69 -4.44
CA ILE A 29 7.37 -2.28 -4.75
C ILE A 29 7.83 -1.28 -3.69
N GLU A 30 8.82 -1.68 -2.90
CA GLU A 30 9.49 -0.80 -1.94
C GLU A 30 10.67 -0.11 -2.66
N ILE A 31 10.57 1.18 -2.89
CA ILE A 31 11.68 1.98 -3.39
C ILE A 31 12.65 2.18 -2.22
N VAL A 32 13.84 1.57 -2.36
CA VAL A 32 14.86 1.50 -1.32
C VAL A 32 16.02 2.47 -1.52
N ASP A 33 16.24 2.92 -2.75
CA ASP A 33 17.28 3.87 -3.13
C ASP A 33 16.64 5.05 -3.86
N TYR A 34 17.00 6.28 -3.49
CA TYR A 34 16.50 7.48 -4.16
C TYR A 34 16.96 7.50 -5.61
N ASN A 35 16.01 7.65 -6.53
CA ASN A 35 16.25 7.82 -7.96
C ASN A 35 15.28 8.86 -8.51
N GLU A 36 15.60 9.48 -9.64
CA GLU A 36 14.64 10.37 -10.30
C GLU A 36 13.35 9.60 -10.66
N PRO A 37 12.15 10.20 -10.46
CA PRO A 37 10.86 9.55 -10.75
C PRO A 37 10.75 8.96 -12.17
N GLU A 38 11.36 9.61 -13.16
CA GLU A 38 11.43 9.14 -14.54
C GLU A 38 12.21 7.83 -14.66
N VAL A 39 13.31 7.69 -13.92
CA VAL A 39 14.12 6.46 -13.89
C VAL A 39 13.34 5.31 -13.27
N ILE A 40 12.58 5.59 -12.20
CA ILE A 40 11.68 4.59 -11.59
C ILE A 40 10.62 4.14 -12.59
N PHE A 41 10.00 5.09 -13.30
CA PHE A 41 9.01 4.80 -14.34
C PHE A 41 9.57 3.94 -15.47
N GLU A 42 10.69 4.35 -16.09
CA GLU A 42 11.31 3.62 -17.21
C GLU A 42 11.69 2.20 -16.79
N CYS A 43 12.31 2.07 -15.62
CA CYS A 43 12.71 0.78 -15.07
C CYS A 43 11.49 -0.12 -14.87
N LEU A 44 10.46 0.34 -14.15
CA LEU A 44 9.30 -0.48 -13.82
C LEU A 44 8.48 -0.84 -15.07
N ASN A 45 8.28 0.12 -15.97
CA ASN A 45 7.55 -0.10 -17.22
C ASN A 45 8.25 -1.10 -18.14
N SER A 46 9.59 -1.18 -18.10
CA SER A 46 10.35 -2.21 -18.82
C SER A 46 10.28 -3.60 -18.18
N CYS A 47 10.01 -3.69 -16.88
CA CYS A 47 9.99 -4.94 -16.13
C CYS A 47 8.59 -5.56 -16.05
N PHE A 48 7.58 -4.74 -15.81
CA PHE A 48 6.25 -5.18 -15.39
C PHE A 48 5.18 -4.21 -15.88
N SER A 49 4.26 -4.71 -16.72
CA SER A 49 3.25 -3.88 -17.40
C SER A 49 1.95 -3.71 -16.61
N ASN A 50 1.70 -4.58 -15.62
CA ASN A 50 0.50 -4.54 -14.79
C ASN A 50 0.64 -3.52 -13.65
N PRO A 51 -0.48 -3.09 -13.03
CA PRO A 51 -0.43 -2.20 -11.89
C PRO A 51 0.40 -2.76 -10.75
N VAL A 52 0.99 -1.86 -9.96
CA VAL A 52 1.82 -2.17 -8.79
C VAL A 52 1.47 -1.24 -7.64
N TYR A 53 1.66 -1.70 -6.41
CA TYR A 53 1.71 -0.80 -5.26
C TYR A 53 3.11 -0.19 -5.17
N ILE A 54 3.22 1.09 -4.82
CA ILE A 54 4.52 1.77 -4.63
C ILE A 54 4.60 2.33 -3.21
N ASP A 55 5.62 1.89 -2.49
CA ASP A 55 6.00 2.36 -1.16
C ASP A 55 7.37 3.05 -1.27
N THR A 56 7.48 4.25 -0.70
CA THR A 56 8.70 5.10 -0.77
C THR A 56 9.27 5.40 0.61
N SER A 57 8.74 4.80 1.68
CA SER A 57 9.14 5.10 3.06
C SER A 57 10.63 4.95 3.33
N ILE A 58 11.30 4.04 2.60
CA ILE A 58 12.74 3.77 2.75
C ILE A 58 13.57 4.82 1.98
N ALA A 59 13.28 5.04 0.70
CA ALA A 59 14.08 5.94 -0.15
C ALA A 59 13.87 7.43 0.14
N ALA A 60 12.70 7.80 0.66
CA ALA A 60 12.27 9.18 0.81
C ALA A 60 11.51 9.39 2.12
N GLN A 61 12.10 8.94 3.24
CA GLN A 61 11.48 8.98 4.56
C GLN A 61 10.93 10.37 4.92
N ASP A 62 11.65 11.43 4.52
CA ASP A 62 11.31 12.82 4.82
C ASP A 62 10.74 13.61 3.61
N ASP A 63 10.69 13.01 2.41
CA ASP A 63 10.21 13.64 1.18
C ASP A 63 8.92 12.99 0.72
N ARG A 64 7.80 13.46 1.28
CA ARG A 64 6.46 12.99 0.92
C ARG A 64 6.12 13.32 -0.53
N ASP A 65 6.63 14.43 -1.08
CA ASP A 65 6.32 14.83 -2.45
C ASP A 65 6.88 13.84 -3.47
N TYR A 66 7.94 13.10 -3.13
CA TYR A 66 8.53 12.08 -3.99
C TYR A 66 7.53 11.02 -4.49
N LEU A 67 6.65 10.49 -3.62
CA LEU A 67 5.63 9.54 -4.03
C LEU A 67 4.61 10.17 -4.98
N ALA A 68 4.25 11.43 -4.74
CA ALA A 68 3.33 12.17 -5.60
C ALA A 68 3.93 12.47 -6.97
N LEU A 69 5.23 12.76 -7.04
CA LEU A 69 5.98 12.95 -8.28
C LEU A 69 6.03 11.65 -9.09
N ILE A 70 6.34 10.51 -8.46
CA ILE A 70 6.27 9.19 -9.11
C ILE A 70 4.85 8.96 -9.65
N ALA A 71 3.82 9.14 -8.82
CA ALA A 71 2.44 8.94 -9.26
C ALA A 71 2.04 9.83 -10.44
N ARG A 72 2.50 11.08 -10.45
CA ARG A 72 2.27 12.01 -11.57
C ARG A 72 2.93 11.53 -12.86
N ILE A 73 4.20 11.11 -12.83
CA ILE A 73 4.88 10.58 -14.02
C ILE A 73 4.14 9.35 -14.58
N PHE A 74 3.69 8.44 -13.73
CA PHE A 74 2.92 7.28 -14.18
C PHE A 74 1.58 7.68 -14.79
N LYS A 75 0.85 8.62 -14.16
CA LYS A 75 -0.41 9.16 -14.70
C LYS A 75 -0.21 9.83 -16.06
N ASP A 76 0.80 10.67 -16.20
CA ASP A 76 1.09 11.40 -17.44
C ASP A 76 1.45 10.45 -18.60
N ASN A 77 2.00 9.27 -18.26
CA ASN A 77 2.29 8.19 -19.21
C ASN A 77 1.16 7.14 -19.31
N SER A 78 -0.05 7.43 -18.82
CA SER A 78 -1.21 6.53 -18.86
C SER A 78 -0.96 5.15 -18.25
N LYS A 79 -0.12 5.07 -17.22
CA LYS A 79 0.15 3.87 -16.43
C LYS A 79 -0.46 3.99 -15.04
N LYS A 80 -0.88 2.86 -14.50
CA LYS A 80 -1.52 2.79 -13.18
C LYS A 80 -0.54 2.29 -12.13
N ILE A 81 -0.44 3.02 -11.04
CA ILE A 81 0.18 2.58 -9.79
C ILE A 81 -0.80 2.83 -8.64
N PHE A 82 -0.55 2.17 -7.52
CA PHE A 82 -1.31 2.34 -6.29
C PHE A 82 -0.36 2.83 -5.19
N PRO A 83 -0.29 4.14 -4.96
CA PRO A 83 0.57 4.70 -3.92
C PRO A 83 0.20 4.15 -2.53
N VAL A 84 1.20 3.71 -1.77
CA VAL A 84 1.05 3.23 -0.40
C VAL A 84 1.30 4.39 0.56
N LEU A 85 0.29 4.71 1.35
CA LEU A 85 0.33 5.74 2.40
C LEU A 85 0.37 5.10 3.77
N TYR A 86 0.99 5.77 4.72
CA TYR A 86 0.98 5.37 6.11
C TYR A 86 -0.19 6.03 6.84
N TYR A 87 -0.67 5.39 7.90
CA TYR A 87 -1.83 5.87 8.64
C TYR A 87 -1.59 7.24 9.31
N ASP A 88 -0.34 7.58 9.60
CA ASP A 88 0.11 8.83 10.24
C ASP A 88 0.12 10.01 9.25
N ASP A 89 0.40 9.77 7.97
CA ASP A 89 0.30 10.76 6.90
C ASP A 89 -1.14 10.98 6.40
N PHE A 90 -2.02 10.04 6.70
CA PHE A 90 -3.41 10.03 6.24
C PHE A 90 -4.32 10.81 7.19
N PRO A 91 -5.22 11.70 6.70
CA PRO A 91 -5.62 11.90 5.31
C PRO A 91 -4.92 13.08 4.63
N TYR A 92 -3.99 13.76 5.30
CA TYR A 92 -3.41 15.02 4.84
C TYR A 92 -2.71 14.85 3.49
N PHE A 93 -1.82 13.88 3.41
CA PHE A 93 -1.07 13.59 2.19
C PHE A 93 -1.92 12.90 1.11
N ALA A 94 -3.01 12.23 1.50
CA ALA A 94 -3.91 11.59 0.54
C ALA A 94 -4.49 12.60 -0.45
N LYS A 95 -4.75 13.85 -0.04
CA LYS A 95 -5.32 14.87 -0.92
C LYS A 95 -4.46 15.11 -2.17
N SER A 96 -3.16 15.29 -2.03
CA SER A 96 -2.25 15.51 -3.17
C SER A 96 -2.12 14.27 -4.05
N ILE A 97 -2.20 13.07 -3.46
CA ILE A 97 -2.14 11.81 -4.20
C ILE A 97 -3.43 11.52 -4.96
N THR A 98 -4.60 11.84 -4.41
CA THR A 98 -5.89 11.56 -5.06
C THR A 98 -6.13 12.35 -6.34
N GLU A 99 -5.40 13.45 -6.56
CA GLU A 99 -5.40 14.18 -7.83
C GLU A 99 -4.69 13.39 -8.95
N VAL A 100 -3.75 12.52 -8.59
CA VAL A 100 -2.89 11.78 -9.52
C VAL A 100 -3.10 10.26 -9.50
N SER A 101 -3.90 9.74 -8.57
CA SER A 101 -4.26 8.32 -8.51
C SER A 101 -5.73 8.10 -8.13
N GLU A 102 -6.42 7.23 -8.88
CA GLU A 102 -7.79 6.79 -8.61
C GLU A 102 -7.88 5.83 -7.41
N GLN A 103 -6.75 5.23 -7.04
CA GLN A 103 -6.66 4.18 -6.02
C GLN A 103 -5.40 4.35 -5.18
N ILE A 104 -5.55 4.23 -3.87
CA ILE A 104 -4.46 4.28 -2.89
C ILE A 104 -4.55 3.09 -1.96
N ALA A 105 -3.42 2.74 -1.35
CA ALA A 105 -3.38 1.80 -0.24
C ALA A 105 -2.99 2.51 1.05
N ILE A 106 -3.57 2.12 2.17
CA ILE A 106 -3.21 2.61 3.50
C ILE A 106 -2.62 1.46 4.30
N ARG A 107 -1.38 1.59 4.72
CA ARG A 107 -0.65 0.63 5.55
C ARG A 107 -0.98 0.87 7.02
N VAL A 108 -1.54 -0.15 7.67
CA VAL A 108 -1.92 -0.15 9.08
C VAL A 108 -1.11 -1.24 9.79
N PRO A 109 -0.28 -0.88 10.79
CA PRO A 109 0.55 -1.85 11.49
C PRO A 109 -0.31 -2.74 12.40
N LEU A 110 0.11 -3.98 12.56
CA LEU A 110 -0.39 -4.98 13.50
C LEU A 110 0.81 -5.56 14.26
N PRO A 111 0.95 -5.33 15.58
CA PRO A 111 0.10 -4.49 16.43
C PRO A 111 0.13 -3.00 16.06
N GLU A 112 -0.81 -2.24 16.64
CA GLU A 112 -0.74 -0.78 16.70
C GLU A 112 0.59 -0.34 17.30
N ASP A 113 1.08 0.81 16.86
CA ASP A 113 2.23 1.45 17.49
C ASP A 113 1.87 1.91 18.91
N ILE A 114 2.78 1.74 19.87
CA ILE A 114 2.54 2.01 21.30
C ILE A 114 2.11 3.47 21.54
N ASP A 115 2.72 4.41 20.81
CA ASP A 115 2.44 5.84 20.90
C ASP A 115 1.52 6.33 19.76
N GLY A 116 0.95 5.40 19.00
CA GLY A 116 0.09 5.66 17.86
C GLY A 116 -1.41 5.75 18.20
N PRO A 117 -2.25 6.13 17.23
CA PRO A 117 -3.69 6.07 17.35
C PRO A 117 -4.18 4.61 17.37
N SER A 118 -5.32 4.39 18.02
CA SER A 118 -6.01 3.10 18.00
C SER A 118 -6.57 2.75 16.62
N TYR A 119 -6.82 1.47 16.35
CA TYR A 119 -7.49 0.97 15.15
C TYR A 119 -8.83 1.68 14.95
N SER A 120 -9.57 1.92 16.04
CA SER A 120 -10.84 2.64 15.99
C SER A 120 -10.68 4.05 15.41
N GLU A 121 -9.62 4.76 15.80
CA GLU A 121 -9.30 6.09 15.29
C GLU A 121 -8.82 6.02 13.84
N ILE A 122 -7.87 5.13 13.52
CA ILE A 122 -7.36 4.92 12.16
C ILE A 122 -8.51 4.62 11.19
N PHE A 123 -9.32 3.61 11.48
CA PHE A 123 -10.43 3.22 10.60
C PHE A 123 -11.55 4.23 10.55
N LYS A 124 -11.75 5.05 11.60
CA LYS A 124 -12.68 6.19 11.54
C LYS A 124 -12.19 7.22 10.52
N VAL A 125 -10.92 7.61 10.59
CA VAL A 125 -10.32 8.58 9.65
C VAL A 125 -10.41 8.06 8.20
N ILE A 126 -10.11 6.78 7.96
CA ILE A 126 -10.25 6.14 6.64
C ILE A 126 -11.69 6.21 6.12
N LYS A 127 -12.66 5.84 6.97
CA LYS A 127 -14.09 5.88 6.61
C LYS A 127 -14.55 7.31 6.32
N ASP A 128 -14.20 8.26 7.17
CA ASP A 128 -14.57 9.67 7.02
C ASP A 128 -13.99 10.25 5.72
N PHE A 129 -12.74 9.92 5.38
CA PHE A 129 -12.15 10.32 4.10
C PHE A 129 -12.89 9.67 2.92
N LYS A 130 -13.15 8.36 2.98
CA LYS A 130 -13.82 7.64 1.89
C LYS A 130 -15.26 8.12 1.65
N SER A 131 -15.97 8.51 2.71
CA SER A 131 -17.32 9.08 2.59
C SER A 131 -17.36 10.40 1.82
N ASN A 132 -16.23 11.11 1.77
CA ASN A 132 -16.11 12.41 1.10
C ASN A 132 -15.32 12.35 -0.22
N ASN A 133 -14.81 11.17 -0.62
CA ASN A 133 -13.94 11.00 -1.79
C ASN A 133 -14.24 9.71 -2.56
N ASP A 134 -14.24 9.79 -3.89
CA ASP A 134 -14.51 8.63 -4.76
C ASP A 134 -13.32 7.68 -4.93
N THR A 135 -12.11 8.09 -4.50
CA THR A 135 -10.88 7.28 -4.54
C THR A 135 -11.08 5.89 -3.93
N LEU A 136 -10.64 4.85 -4.63
CA LEU A 136 -10.61 3.50 -4.09
C LEU A 136 -9.52 3.39 -3.01
N ILE A 137 -9.85 2.76 -1.90
CA ILE A 137 -8.91 2.60 -0.79
C ILE A 137 -8.75 1.13 -0.51
N ASP A 138 -7.52 0.65 -0.65
CA ASP A 138 -7.13 -0.64 -0.10
C ASP A 138 -6.52 -0.44 1.28
N VAL A 139 -6.73 -1.42 2.16
CA VAL A 139 -6.07 -1.45 3.47
C VAL A 139 -5.06 -2.58 3.46
N ILE A 140 -3.81 -2.22 3.71
CA ILE A 140 -2.71 -3.15 3.92
C ILE A 140 -2.55 -3.33 5.43
N LEU A 141 -2.91 -4.50 5.92
CA LEU A 141 -2.66 -4.94 7.29
C LEU A 141 -1.25 -5.51 7.36
N ASP A 142 -0.36 -4.79 8.02
CA ASP A 142 1.05 -5.13 8.13
C ASP A 142 1.34 -5.85 9.43
N LEU A 143 1.61 -7.15 9.36
CA LEU A 143 1.90 -7.97 10.54
C LEU A 143 3.25 -7.66 11.18
N ASN A 144 4.06 -6.76 10.62
CA ASN A 144 5.43 -6.48 11.05
C ASN A 144 6.31 -7.75 11.08
N VAL A 145 7.56 -7.60 11.52
CA VAL A 145 8.50 -8.72 11.62
C VAL A 145 8.04 -9.73 12.67
N ILE A 146 7.75 -10.95 12.22
CA ILE A 146 7.45 -12.09 13.10
C ILE A 146 8.73 -12.90 13.34
N ALA A 147 9.44 -12.63 14.43
CA ALA A 147 10.69 -13.32 14.75
C ALA A 147 10.46 -14.60 15.59
N LYS A 148 9.40 -14.64 16.41
CA LYS A 148 9.13 -15.73 17.36
C LYS A 148 7.71 -16.28 17.24
N LYS A 149 7.57 -17.57 17.54
CA LYS A 149 6.27 -18.29 17.50
C LYS A 149 5.18 -17.65 18.37
N HIS A 150 5.53 -17.04 19.50
CA HIS A 150 4.54 -16.40 20.37
C HIS A 150 4.06 -15.05 19.83
N GLU A 151 4.92 -14.31 19.13
CA GLU A 151 4.57 -13.06 18.41
C GLU A 151 3.56 -13.39 17.32
N ALA A 152 3.78 -14.47 16.56
CA ALA A 152 2.87 -14.95 15.53
C ALA A 152 1.44 -15.20 16.04
N ASN A 153 1.30 -15.80 17.24
CA ASN A 153 -0.01 -16.03 17.86
C ASN A 153 -0.68 -14.72 18.29
N SER A 154 0.11 -13.72 18.71
CA SER A 154 -0.43 -12.41 19.08
C SER A 154 -0.94 -11.65 17.86
N GLN A 155 -0.11 -11.55 16.82
CA GLN A 155 -0.47 -10.90 15.56
C GLN A 155 -1.66 -11.60 14.89
N LEU A 156 -1.75 -12.93 14.96
CA LEU A 156 -2.94 -13.65 14.45
C LEU A 156 -4.22 -13.28 15.21
N ARG A 157 -4.14 -13.12 16.54
CA ARG A 157 -5.31 -12.69 17.34
C ARG A 157 -5.73 -11.27 16.99
N GLU A 158 -4.76 -10.37 16.83
CA GLU A 158 -5.03 -8.98 16.45
C GLU A 158 -5.58 -8.86 15.04
N LEU A 159 -5.01 -9.59 14.08
CA LEU A 159 -5.53 -9.68 12.72
C LEU A 159 -7.00 -10.13 12.73
N LYS A 160 -7.33 -11.19 13.48
CA LYS A 160 -8.72 -11.66 13.62
C LYS A 160 -9.62 -10.57 14.20
N TYR A 161 -9.18 -9.93 15.28
CA TYR A 161 -9.90 -8.84 15.90
C TYR A 161 -10.18 -7.70 14.90
N VAL A 162 -9.16 -7.24 14.17
CA VAL A 162 -9.30 -6.17 13.18
C VAL A 162 -10.25 -6.56 12.05
N LEU A 163 -10.11 -7.78 11.51
CA LEU A 163 -11.00 -8.30 10.48
C LEU A 163 -12.45 -8.35 10.97
N GLU A 164 -12.70 -8.91 12.15
CA GLU A 164 -14.03 -9.05 12.73
C GLU A 164 -14.68 -7.68 12.98
N GLN A 165 -13.97 -6.77 13.66
CA GLN A 165 -14.54 -5.48 14.09
C GLN A 165 -14.72 -4.49 12.93
N PHE A 166 -13.77 -4.41 11.99
CA PHE A 166 -13.77 -3.34 11.00
C PHE A 166 -14.27 -3.78 9.62
N PHE A 167 -14.09 -5.05 9.27
CA PHE A 167 -14.37 -5.54 7.92
C PHE A 167 -15.56 -6.48 7.85
N LEU A 168 -15.67 -7.44 8.78
CA LEU A 168 -16.70 -8.50 8.74
C LEU A 168 -18.00 -8.12 9.44
N ASP A 169 -18.02 -7.10 10.30
CA ASP A 169 -19.25 -6.80 11.04
C ASP A 169 -20.39 -6.30 10.15
N SER A 170 -21.57 -6.87 10.41
CA SER A 170 -22.60 -7.30 9.45
C SER A 170 -23.85 -6.39 9.41
N LYS A 171 -23.79 -5.21 10.03
CA LYS A 171 -24.94 -4.27 10.11
C LYS A 171 -24.97 -3.18 9.04
N SER A 172 -24.02 -3.15 8.11
CA SER A 172 -24.03 -2.19 6.99
C SER A 172 -23.65 -2.86 5.68
N THR A 173 -24.65 -3.40 4.98
CA THR A 173 -24.54 -4.03 3.66
C THR A 173 -24.56 -3.02 2.50
N LYS A 174 -24.33 -1.73 2.77
CA LYS A 174 -24.25 -0.71 1.72
C LYS A 174 -22.92 0.04 1.86
N ASN A 175 -21.99 -0.23 0.94
CA ASN A 175 -20.72 0.48 0.71
C ASN A 175 -19.45 0.00 1.44
N LYS A 176 -19.19 -1.31 1.56
CA LYS A 176 -17.80 -1.78 1.81
C LYS A 176 -17.14 -2.21 0.50
N LYS A 177 -16.40 -1.30 -0.15
CA LYS A 177 -15.42 -1.64 -1.22
C LYS A 177 -14.03 -1.24 -0.74
N TYR A 178 -13.57 -1.89 0.32
CA TYR A 178 -12.14 -1.93 0.63
C TYR A 178 -11.63 -3.28 0.13
N SER A 179 -10.51 -3.32 -0.59
CA SER A 179 -9.76 -4.55 -0.71
C SER A 179 -8.85 -4.66 0.52
N ILE A 180 -8.82 -5.83 1.15
CA ILE A 180 -7.97 -6.10 2.30
C ILE A 180 -6.77 -6.87 1.81
N ILE A 181 -5.59 -6.36 2.12
CA ILE A 181 -4.32 -6.99 1.79
C ILE A 181 -3.59 -7.25 3.10
N ILE A 182 -3.07 -8.45 3.30
CA ILE A 182 -2.32 -8.83 4.50
C ILE A 182 -0.88 -9.08 4.09
N ILE A 183 0.06 -8.43 4.77
CA ILE A 183 1.51 -8.56 4.54
C ILE A 183 2.26 -8.88 5.84
N ASN A 184 3.51 -9.32 5.70
CA ASN A 184 4.47 -9.63 6.76
C ASN A 184 5.86 -9.29 6.22
#